data_AF-A0A509L7G7-F1
#
_entry.id   AF-A0A509L7G7-F1
#
_cell.length_a   1.000
_cell.length_b   1.000
_cell.length_c   1.000
_cell.angle_alpha   90.00
_cell.angle_beta   90.00
_cell.angle_gamma   90.00
#
_symmetry.space_group_name_H-M   'P 1'
#
loop_
_entity.id
_entity.type
_entity.pdbx_description
1 polymer ?
#
loop_
_entity_poly.entity_id
_entity_poly.type
_entity_poly.pdbx_seq_one_letter_code
_entity_poly.pdbx_strand_id
1 'polypeptide(L)'
;MAQKPRILIVTPEVTYLPEAMGDQSHYSAKAGGLADVSAALISALFDFGCDVHVALPDYRSIFNGYTTKTHNLELAKIRKSLDAERIHLAADRAFYYLNNVYSGYSDQDLKVSLAFQREVINNIIPRVEPDIIHCNDWMTGLIPAMSRQIEIPCLFTIHNIHTMTSTMAEIEDRGIDAASFWRWLFFK
;
A
#
# COMPACT_ATOMS: atom_id res chain seq x y z
N MET A 1 -7.71 -27.28 13.49
CA MET A 1 -7.28 -26.75 12.18
C MET A 1 -6.27 -25.66 12.45
N ALA A 2 -5.15 -25.62 11.73
CA ALA A 2 -4.23 -24.49 11.84
C ALA A 2 -4.97 -23.20 11.46
N GLN A 3 -4.80 -22.14 12.25
CA GLN A 3 -5.35 -20.83 11.95
C GLN A 3 -4.75 -20.35 10.63
N LYS A 4 -5.59 -19.86 9.70
CA LYS A 4 -5.09 -19.30 8.44
C LYS A 4 -4.33 -18.01 8.75
N PRO A 5 -3.15 -17.77 8.13
CA PRO A 5 -2.38 -16.58 8.42
C PRO A 5 -3.12 -15.32 7.97
N ARG A 6 -3.05 -14.29 8.80
CA ARG A 6 -3.51 -12.94 8.50
C ARG A 6 -2.46 -12.21 7.66
N ILE A 7 -2.83 -11.86 6.44
CA ILE A 7 -1.96 -11.24 5.45
C ILE A 7 -2.31 -9.76 5.35
N LEU A 8 -1.38 -8.88 5.71
CA LEU A 8 -1.52 -7.44 5.46
C LEU A 8 -0.77 -7.03 4.20
N ILE A 9 -1.52 -6.73 3.14
CA ILE A 9 -0.99 -6.18 1.90
C ILE A 9 -0.94 -4.66 2.03
N VAL A 10 0.26 -4.08 1.95
CA VAL A 10 0.50 -2.65 2.00
C VAL A 10 0.92 -2.19 0.61
N THR A 11 0.12 -1.33 0.00
CA THR A 11 0.39 -0.85 -1.36
C THR A 11 -0.02 0.62 -1.52
N PRO A 12 0.80 1.44 -2.21
CA PRO A 12 0.46 2.85 -2.45
C PRO A 12 -0.67 3.00 -3.47
N GLU A 13 -0.91 2.00 -4.31
CA GLU A 13 -1.93 2.00 -5.37
C GLU A 13 -2.60 0.63 -5.52
N VAL A 14 -3.91 0.62 -5.75
CA VAL A 14 -4.64 -0.54 -6.29
C VAL A 14 -5.62 -0.07 -7.35
N THR A 15 -5.55 -0.66 -8.53
CA THR A 15 -6.57 -0.63 -9.57
C THR A 15 -6.88 -2.06 -9.94
N TYR A 16 -8.17 -2.37 -10.09
CA TYR A 16 -8.70 -3.53 -10.82
C TYR A 16 -8.68 -4.93 -10.17
N LEU A 17 -9.87 -5.39 -9.76
CA LEU A 17 -10.20 -6.82 -9.70
C LEU A 17 -10.74 -7.25 -11.08
N PRO A 18 -10.23 -8.32 -11.74
CA PRO A 18 -10.81 -8.80 -12.98
C PRO A 18 -12.21 -9.37 -12.76
N GLU A 19 -13.22 -8.71 -13.32
CA GLU A 19 -14.45 -9.39 -13.70
C GLU A 19 -14.16 -10.19 -14.97
N ALA A 20 -14.31 -11.52 -14.87
CA ALA A 20 -14.45 -12.53 -15.93
C ALA A 20 -13.91 -12.16 -17.33
N MET A 21 -12.92 -12.93 -17.80
CA MET A 21 -12.39 -12.90 -19.17
C MET A 21 -13.49 -12.63 -20.22
N GLY A 22 -13.41 -11.45 -20.82
CA GLY A 22 -14.23 -11.02 -21.93
C GLY A 22 -13.41 -10.09 -22.82
N ASP A 23 -12.71 -10.70 -23.77
CA ASP A 23 -12.27 -10.22 -25.08
C ASP A 23 -11.59 -8.83 -25.25
N GLN A 24 -10.32 -8.91 -25.66
CA GLN A 24 -9.55 -8.00 -26.54
C GLN A 24 -9.15 -6.57 -26.09
N SER A 25 -7.82 -6.44 -26.10
CA SER A 25 -7.05 -5.31 -26.66
C SER A 25 -7.26 -3.92 -26.07
N HIS A 26 -6.28 -3.47 -25.27
CA HIS A 26 -5.49 -2.26 -25.52
C HIS A 26 -4.39 -2.13 -24.44
N TYR A 27 -3.17 -2.55 -24.78
CA TYR A 27 -1.97 -2.25 -23.98
C TYR A 27 -1.70 -0.74 -24.02
N SER A 28 -1.97 -0.06 -22.91
CA SER A 28 -1.53 1.30 -22.64
C SER A 28 -0.75 1.25 -21.33
N ALA A 29 0.57 1.38 -21.42
CA ALA A 29 1.45 1.61 -20.28
C ALA A 29 1.03 2.91 -19.57
N LYS A 30 0.17 2.78 -18.57
CA LYS A 30 -0.18 3.78 -17.57
C LYS A 30 0.08 3.16 -16.21
N ALA A 31 0.19 3.97 -15.17
CA ALA A 31 0.37 3.61 -13.76
C ALA A 31 -0.72 2.66 -13.21
N GLY A 32 -0.86 1.47 -13.79
CA GLY A 32 -1.89 0.47 -13.53
C GLY A 32 -1.31 -0.94 -13.39
N GLY A 33 -0.07 -1.21 -13.82
CA GLY A 33 0.51 -2.56 -13.74
C GLY A 33 0.67 -3.11 -12.31
N LEU A 34 1.22 -2.30 -11.39
CA LEU A 34 1.33 -2.65 -9.96
C LEU A 34 -0.05 -2.96 -9.38
N ALA A 35 -0.99 -2.12 -9.74
CA ALA A 35 -2.27 -2.05 -9.13
C ALA A 35 -3.15 -3.24 -9.60
N ASP A 36 -3.11 -3.58 -10.90
CA ASP A 36 -3.78 -4.74 -11.50
C ASP A 36 -3.20 -6.07 -10.97
N VAL A 37 -1.88 -6.14 -10.77
CA VAL A 37 -1.21 -7.31 -10.17
C VAL A 37 -1.61 -7.48 -8.70
N SER A 38 -1.62 -6.38 -7.95
CA SER A 38 -1.97 -6.40 -6.53
C SER A 38 -3.41 -6.85 -6.31
N ALA A 39 -4.36 -6.36 -7.11
CA ALA A 39 -5.75 -6.74 -6.96
C ALA A 39 -6.06 -8.16 -7.46
N ALA A 40 -5.44 -8.63 -8.55
CA ALA A 40 -5.55 -10.03 -8.95
C ALA A 40 -5.02 -10.98 -7.84
N LEU A 41 -3.91 -10.60 -7.19
CA LEU A 41 -3.36 -11.35 -6.06
C LEU A 41 -4.30 -11.32 -4.85
N ILE A 42 -4.83 -10.16 -4.47
CA ILE A 42 -5.80 -10.01 -3.37
C ILE A 42 -7.03 -10.90 -3.62
N SER A 43 -7.59 -10.86 -4.85
CA SER A 43 -8.73 -11.71 -5.23
C SER A 43 -8.40 -13.18 -5.07
N ALA A 44 -7.28 -13.63 -5.63
CA ALA A 44 -6.89 -15.02 -5.59
C ALA A 44 -6.71 -15.51 -4.15
N LEU A 45 -6.02 -14.74 -3.31
CA LEU A 45 -5.83 -15.06 -1.89
C LEU A 45 -7.18 -15.12 -1.15
N PHE A 46 -8.09 -14.21 -1.45
CA PHE A 46 -9.43 -14.21 -0.89
C PHE A 46 -10.25 -15.42 -1.34
N ASP A 47 -10.18 -15.81 -2.61
CA ASP A 47 -10.84 -17.00 -3.17
C ASP A 47 -10.27 -18.30 -2.59
N PHE A 48 -8.98 -18.31 -2.22
CA PHE A 48 -8.38 -19.38 -1.41
C PHE A 48 -8.80 -19.34 0.08
N GLY A 49 -9.60 -18.35 0.47
CA GLY A 49 -10.14 -18.14 1.80
C GLY A 49 -9.09 -17.69 2.81
N CYS A 50 -8.01 -17.02 2.39
CA CYS A 50 -7.03 -16.42 3.29
C CYS A 50 -7.61 -15.21 4.04
N ASP A 51 -7.06 -14.91 5.22
CA ASP A 51 -7.45 -13.72 6.00
C ASP A 51 -6.69 -12.49 5.47
N VAL A 52 -7.18 -11.91 4.38
CA VAL A 52 -6.50 -10.81 3.67
C VAL A 52 -7.00 -9.45 4.15
N HIS A 53 -6.05 -8.58 4.48
CA HIS A 53 -6.22 -7.18 4.83
C HIS A 53 -5.41 -6.31 3.85
N VAL A 54 -5.92 -5.13 3.51
CA VAL A 54 -5.27 -4.22 2.55
C VAL A 54 -5.13 -2.83 3.17
N ALA A 55 -3.92 -2.30 3.21
CA ALA A 55 -3.62 -0.93 3.63
C ALA A 55 -3.32 -0.03 2.43
N LEU A 56 -4.03 1.09 2.34
CA LEU A 56 -3.97 2.05 1.23
C LEU A 56 -3.98 3.49 1.75
N PRO A 57 -3.38 4.46 1.05
CA PRO A 57 -3.56 5.87 1.37
C PRO A 57 -4.99 6.36 1.11
N ASP A 58 -5.53 7.20 2.02
CA ASP A 58 -6.84 7.84 1.89
C ASP A 58 -6.77 9.07 0.99
N TYR A 59 -6.69 8.87 -0.33
CA TYR A 59 -6.73 9.94 -1.33
C TYR A 59 -8.12 10.58 -1.46
N ARG A 60 -8.60 11.27 -0.41
CA ARG A 60 -9.94 11.87 -0.38
C ARG A 60 -10.26 12.77 -1.58
N SER A 61 -9.29 13.46 -2.17
CA SER A 61 -9.46 14.29 -3.39
C SER A 61 -9.83 13.45 -4.62
N ILE A 62 -9.26 12.25 -4.73
CA ILE A 62 -9.56 11.26 -5.77
C ILE A 62 -10.93 10.63 -5.52
N PHE A 63 -11.31 10.40 -4.25
CA PHE A 63 -12.56 9.73 -3.87
C PHE A 63 -13.80 10.65 -3.79
N ASN A 64 -13.65 11.95 -3.50
CA ASN A 64 -14.78 12.86 -3.30
C ASN A 64 -15.07 13.86 -4.44
N GLY A 65 -14.27 13.98 -5.50
CA GLY A 65 -14.65 14.97 -6.53
C GLY A 65 -13.91 15.10 -7.85
N TYR A 66 -12.70 14.57 -8.05
CA TYR A 66 -11.92 14.94 -9.25
C TYR A 66 -11.12 13.80 -9.93
N THR A 67 -11.62 12.56 -9.95
CA THR A 67 -11.17 11.55 -10.94
C THR A 67 -12.34 10.74 -11.51
N THR A 68 -12.12 10.16 -12.68
CA THR A 68 -13.11 9.49 -13.55
C THR A 68 -13.97 8.46 -12.81
N LYS A 69 -15.24 8.29 -13.23
CA LYS A 69 -16.22 7.30 -12.71
C LYS A 69 -15.61 5.91 -12.40
N THR A 70 -14.58 5.51 -13.13
CA THR A 70 -13.82 4.26 -12.98
C THR A 70 -13.19 4.06 -11.60
N HIS A 71 -12.45 5.01 -11.01
CA HIS A 71 -11.74 4.78 -9.73
C HIS A 71 -12.70 4.52 -8.55
N ASN A 72 -13.83 5.23 -8.52
CA ASN A 72 -14.88 5.02 -7.52
C ASN A 72 -15.60 3.67 -7.67
N LEU A 73 -15.74 3.17 -8.90
CA LEU A 73 -16.31 1.85 -9.16
C LEU A 73 -15.35 0.73 -8.71
N GLU A 74 -14.05 0.89 -8.90
CA GLU A 74 -13.05 -0.12 -8.54
C GLU A 74 -12.85 -0.25 -7.02
N LEU A 75 -12.80 0.86 -6.27
CA LEU A 75 -12.85 0.79 -4.80
C LEU A 75 -14.17 0.22 -4.30
N ALA A 76 -15.30 0.53 -4.95
CA ALA A 76 -16.58 -0.05 -4.59
C ALA A 76 -16.59 -1.57 -4.83
N LYS A 77 -15.90 -2.06 -5.87
CA LYS A 77 -15.72 -3.50 -6.11
C LYS A 77 -14.85 -4.15 -5.03
N ILE A 78 -13.71 -3.55 -4.67
CA ILE A 78 -12.85 -4.05 -3.58
C ILE A 78 -13.62 -4.04 -2.25
N ARG A 79 -14.39 -2.99 -1.96
CA ARG A 79 -15.28 -2.92 -0.77
C ARG A 79 -16.46 -3.88 -0.83
N LYS A 80 -16.81 -4.37 -2.01
CA LYS A 80 -17.87 -5.37 -2.20
C LYS A 80 -17.33 -6.79 -2.08
N SER A 81 -16.08 -7.03 -2.46
CA SER A 81 -15.41 -8.33 -2.33
C SER A 81 -14.77 -8.52 -0.95
N LEU A 82 -14.25 -7.45 -0.35
CA LEU A 82 -13.71 -7.44 1.02
C LEU A 82 -14.68 -6.71 1.94
N ASP A 83 -14.98 -7.32 3.09
CA ASP A 83 -15.69 -6.63 4.17
C ASP A 83 -14.97 -5.31 4.50
N ALA A 84 -15.73 -4.25 4.80
CA ALA A 84 -15.18 -2.93 5.09
C ALA A 84 -14.13 -2.92 6.23
N GLU A 85 -14.14 -3.95 7.08
CA GLU A 85 -13.17 -4.16 8.17
C GLU A 85 -11.78 -4.62 7.69
N ARG A 86 -11.67 -5.13 6.45
CA ARG A 86 -10.43 -5.64 5.85
C ARG A 86 -9.66 -4.58 5.04
N ILE A 87 -10.25 -3.41 4.83
CA ILE A 87 -9.63 -2.30 4.11
C ILE A 87 -9.25 -1.19 5.10
N HIS A 88 -7.97 -0.86 5.15
CA HIS A 88 -7.37 0.06 6.12
C HIS A 88 -6.85 1.30 5.38
N LEU A 89 -7.59 2.40 5.49
CA LEU A 89 -7.21 3.65 4.85
C LEU A 89 -6.31 4.47 5.78
N ALA A 90 -5.07 4.69 5.36
CA ALA A 90 -4.13 5.59 6.01
C ALA A 90 -4.56 7.04 5.79
N ALA A 91 -4.86 7.77 6.87
CA ALA A 91 -5.39 9.12 6.79
C ALA A 91 -4.33 10.16 7.19
N ASP A 92 -3.90 10.98 6.24
CA ASP A 92 -3.02 12.13 6.46
C ASP A 92 -3.38 13.26 5.49
N ARG A 93 -3.15 14.51 5.91
CA ARG A 93 -3.40 15.69 5.09
C ARG A 93 -2.51 15.72 3.84
N ALA A 94 -1.35 15.07 3.84
CA ALA A 94 -0.45 14.94 2.70
C ALA A 94 -1.14 14.29 1.49
N PHE A 95 -2.13 13.43 1.71
CA PHE A 95 -2.89 12.78 0.64
C PHE A 95 -3.93 13.70 -0.01
N TYR A 96 -4.34 14.79 0.65
CA TYR A 96 -5.45 15.64 0.18
C TYR A 96 -5.07 16.59 -0.95
N TYR A 97 -3.77 16.86 -1.11
CA TYR A 97 -3.27 17.79 -2.13
C TYR A 97 -2.77 17.10 -3.39
N LEU A 98 -2.94 15.78 -3.49
CA LEU A 98 -2.56 15.02 -4.67
C LEU A 98 -3.73 14.96 -5.66
N ASN A 99 -3.47 15.43 -6.89
CA ASN A 99 -4.36 15.25 -8.04
C ASN A 99 -4.03 13.98 -8.84
N ASN A 100 -2.88 13.35 -8.58
CA ASN A 100 -2.40 12.07 -9.14
C ASN A 100 -1.52 11.37 -8.09
N VAL A 101 -1.50 10.04 -8.06
CA VAL A 101 -0.74 9.26 -7.06
C VAL A 101 0.78 9.33 -7.27
N TYR A 102 1.23 9.41 -8.52
CA TYR A 102 2.60 9.81 -8.87
C TYR A 102 2.56 11.12 -9.65
N SER A 103 2.88 12.22 -8.98
CA SER A 103 2.84 13.55 -9.61
C SER A 103 4.14 13.93 -10.34
N GLY A 104 5.12 13.03 -10.34
CA GLY A 104 6.41 13.21 -11.01
C GLY A 104 7.52 13.32 -9.97
N TYR A 105 7.99 12.15 -9.51
CA TYR A 105 9.16 11.89 -8.68
C TYR A 105 9.77 13.11 -8.00
N SER A 106 9.03 13.67 -7.04
CA SER A 106 9.38 14.92 -6.36
C SER A 106 9.44 14.73 -4.85
N ASP A 107 9.96 15.74 -4.13
CA ASP A 107 9.92 15.80 -2.66
C ASP A 107 8.50 15.62 -2.10
N GLN A 108 7.47 15.90 -2.91
CA GLN A 108 6.08 15.68 -2.53
C GLN A 108 5.75 14.18 -2.44
N ASP A 109 6.25 13.35 -3.36
CA ASP A 109 6.02 11.91 -3.36
C ASP A 109 6.75 11.25 -2.16
N LEU A 110 7.93 11.76 -1.77
CA LEU A 110 8.63 11.31 -0.57
C LEU A 110 7.82 11.64 0.70
N LYS A 111 7.28 12.87 0.83
CA LYS A 111 6.44 13.25 1.97
C LYS A 111 5.20 12.37 2.10
N VAL A 112 4.57 12.05 0.97
CA VAL A 112 3.41 11.17 0.89
C VAL A 112 3.77 9.75 1.31
N SER A 113 4.88 9.22 0.80
CA SER A 113 5.43 7.92 1.19
C SER A 113 5.70 7.83 2.70
N LEU A 114 6.37 8.84 3.28
CA LEU A 114 6.64 8.85 4.72
C LEU A 114 5.36 8.95 5.55
N ALA A 115 4.39 9.77 5.14
CA ALA A 115 3.09 9.84 5.80
C ALA A 115 2.34 8.50 5.75
N PHE A 116 2.36 7.83 4.59
CA PHE A 116 1.72 6.52 4.42
C PHE A 116 2.36 5.46 5.32
N GLN A 117 3.68 5.36 5.29
CA GLN A 117 4.41 4.40 6.10
C GLN A 117 4.22 4.66 7.60
N ARG A 118 4.18 5.92 8.03
CA ARG A 118 3.87 6.28 9.41
C ARG A 118 2.50 5.76 9.84
N GLU A 119 1.47 6.00 9.05
CA GLU A 119 0.11 5.52 9.37
C GLU A 119 0.06 4.00 9.40
N VAL A 120 0.74 3.33 8.47
CA VAL A 120 0.78 1.86 8.44
C VAL A 120 1.49 1.31 9.69
N ILE A 121 2.66 1.84 10.02
CA ILE A 121 3.50 1.39 11.14
C ILE A 121 2.80 1.68 12.48
N ASN A 122 2.31 2.90 12.69
CA ASN A 122 1.84 3.34 14.00
C ASN A 122 0.39 2.94 14.30
N ASN A 123 -0.46 2.80 13.26
CA ASN A 123 -1.89 2.63 13.46
C ASN A 123 -2.44 1.33 12.85
N ILE A 124 -2.05 0.99 11.61
CA ILE A 124 -2.65 -0.16 10.90
C ILE A 124 -2.07 -1.47 11.39
N ILE A 125 -0.75 -1.62 11.47
CA ILE A 125 -0.11 -2.86 11.90
C ILE A 125 -0.52 -3.27 13.32
N PRO A 126 -0.53 -2.36 14.33
CA PRO A 126 -1.01 -2.70 15.68
C PRO A 126 -2.50 -3.05 15.74
N ARG A 127 -3.31 -2.53 14.83
CA ARG A 127 -4.75 -2.82 14.75
C ARG A 127 -5.03 -4.15 14.05
N VAL A 128 -4.29 -4.44 13.00
CA VAL A 128 -4.47 -5.64 12.16
C VAL A 128 -3.80 -6.84 12.78
N GLU A 129 -2.68 -6.68 13.49
CA GLU A 129 -1.87 -7.78 14.03
C GLU A 129 -1.61 -8.89 12.98
N PRO A 130 -0.93 -8.58 11.87
CA PRO A 130 -0.74 -9.53 10.78
C PRO A 130 0.31 -10.60 11.12
N ASP A 131 0.11 -11.82 10.60
CA ASP A 131 1.11 -12.88 10.63
C ASP A 131 2.18 -12.70 9.53
N ILE A 132 1.84 -11.98 8.46
CA ILE A 132 2.76 -11.62 7.37
C ILE A 132 2.37 -10.28 6.76
N ILE A 133 3.38 -9.46 6.46
CA ILE A 133 3.22 -8.20 5.75
C ILE A 133 3.72 -8.36 4.31
N HIS A 134 2.97 -7.87 3.34
CA HIS A 134 3.40 -7.78 1.96
C HIS A 134 3.45 -6.32 1.53
N CYS A 135 4.68 -5.82 1.38
CA CYS A 135 4.99 -4.46 0.95
C CYS A 135 5.19 -4.40 -0.57
N ASN A 136 4.75 -3.30 -1.18
CA ASN A 136 4.84 -3.06 -2.62
C ASN A 136 5.55 -1.73 -2.89
N ASP A 137 6.68 -1.81 -3.62
CA ASP A 137 7.51 -0.69 -4.05
C ASP A 137 8.06 0.24 -2.96
N TRP A 138 8.88 1.19 -3.41
CA TRP A 138 9.66 2.11 -2.57
C TRP A 138 8.81 2.93 -1.58
N MET A 139 7.53 3.19 -1.88
CA MET A 139 6.62 3.90 -0.97
C MET A 139 6.32 3.13 0.32
N THR A 140 6.74 1.87 0.41
CA THR A 140 6.60 1.01 1.59
C THR A 140 7.95 0.51 2.13
N GLY A 141 9.07 1.10 1.66
CA GLY A 141 10.43 0.58 1.86
C GLY A 141 10.99 0.57 3.29
N LEU A 142 10.41 1.32 4.23
CA LEU A 142 10.79 1.32 5.65
C LEU A 142 10.10 0.20 6.44
N ILE A 143 8.94 -0.26 5.98
CA ILE A 143 8.13 -1.27 6.68
C ILE A 143 8.88 -2.61 6.82
N PRO A 144 9.64 -3.12 5.82
CA PRO A 144 10.44 -4.34 5.99
C PRO A 144 11.51 -4.26 7.07
N ALA A 145 12.09 -3.09 7.33
CA ALA A 145 13.07 -2.90 8.39
C ALA A 145 12.39 -2.91 9.76
N MET A 146 11.25 -2.22 9.88
CA MET A 146 10.42 -2.21 11.07
C MET A 146 9.85 -3.60 11.38
N SER A 147 9.35 -4.33 10.39
CA SER A 147 8.76 -5.66 10.58
C SER A 147 9.76 -6.68 11.12
N ARG A 148 11.04 -6.58 10.73
CA ARG A 148 12.14 -7.37 11.33
C ARG A 148 12.32 -7.09 12.82
N GLN A 149 12.14 -5.84 13.25
CA GLN A 149 12.30 -5.45 14.66
C GLN A 149 11.20 -6.05 15.54
N ILE A 150 9.99 -6.22 15.00
CA ILE A 150 8.84 -6.82 15.69
C ILE A 150 8.60 -8.29 15.32
N GLU A 151 9.57 -8.92 14.65
CA GLU A 151 9.57 -10.34 14.27
C GLU A 151 8.38 -10.79 13.40
N ILE A 152 7.80 -9.89 12.60
CA ILE A 152 6.76 -10.23 11.62
C ILE A 152 7.40 -10.48 10.25
N PRO A 153 7.20 -11.67 9.64
CA PRO A 153 7.63 -11.95 8.28
C PRO A 153 7.15 -10.90 7.28
N CYS A 154 8.04 -10.49 6.37
CA CYS A 154 7.73 -9.46 5.39
C CYS A 154 8.18 -9.86 3.98
N LEU A 155 7.25 -9.86 3.04
CA LEU A 155 7.51 -9.96 1.61
C LEU A 155 7.58 -8.54 1.03
N PHE A 156 8.57 -8.27 0.19
CA PHE A 156 8.71 -6.98 -0.51
C PHE A 156 8.75 -7.24 -2.01
N THR A 157 7.78 -6.72 -2.74
CA THR A 157 7.70 -6.84 -4.20
C THR A 157 8.06 -5.51 -4.85
N ILE A 158 8.96 -5.59 -5.83
CA ILE A 158 9.43 -4.46 -6.63
C ILE A 158 8.73 -4.54 -7.99
N HIS A 159 7.96 -3.52 -8.34
CA HIS A 159 7.32 -3.39 -9.65
C HIS A 159 8.07 -2.36 -10.52
N ASN A 160 8.80 -1.44 -9.89
CA ASN A 160 9.67 -0.49 -10.58
C ASN A 160 11.01 -0.31 -9.84
N ILE A 161 12.09 -0.13 -10.61
CA ILE A 161 13.44 0.14 -10.07
C ILE A 161 13.60 1.56 -9.49
N HIS A 162 12.60 2.43 -9.67
CA HIS A 162 12.63 3.76 -9.09
C HIS A 162 12.65 3.70 -7.55
N THR A 163 13.52 4.49 -6.94
CA THR A 163 13.69 4.57 -5.49
C THR A 163 13.98 6.01 -5.06
N MET A 164 13.73 6.29 -3.78
CA MET A 164 14.01 7.57 -3.13
C MET A 164 14.86 7.35 -1.89
N THR A 165 15.62 8.37 -1.50
CA THR A 165 16.41 8.38 -0.26
C THR A 165 15.96 9.53 0.63
N SER A 166 16.01 9.33 1.95
CA SER A 166 15.75 10.36 2.95
C SER A 166 16.74 10.19 4.09
N THR A 167 17.01 11.27 4.82
CA THR A 167 17.84 11.18 6.03
C THR A 167 17.07 10.53 7.18
N MET A 168 17.77 9.89 8.11
CA MET A 168 17.12 9.38 9.33
C MET A 168 16.40 10.49 10.11
N ALA A 169 17.01 11.68 10.19
CA ALA A 169 16.40 12.84 10.85
C ALA A 169 15.06 13.22 10.22
N GLU A 170 14.97 13.28 8.88
CA GLU A 170 13.71 13.54 8.19
C GLU A 170 12.65 12.45 8.43
N ILE A 171 13.06 11.18 8.51
CA ILE A 171 12.16 10.07 8.80
C ILE A 171 11.60 10.20 10.23
N GLU A 172 12.46 10.50 11.20
CA GLU A 172 12.08 10.68 12.60
C GLU A 172 11.21 11.92 12.83
N ASP A 173 11.53 13.04 12.18
CA ASP A 173 10.74 14.28 12.21
C ASP A 173 9.32 14.08 11.65
N ARG A 174 9.10 13.02 10.86
CA ARG A 174 7.77 12.64 10.37
C ARG A 174 7.00 11.76 11.33
N GLY A 175 7.56 11.36 12.46
CA GLY A 175 6.92 10.53 13.48
C GLY A 175 7.08 9.02 13.25
N ILE A 176 8.10 8.61 12.50
CA ILE A 176 8.52 7.21 12.37
C ILE A 176 9.74 7.00 13.26
N ASP A 177 9.65 6.11 14.25
CA ASP A 177 10.76 5.80 15.17
C ASP A 177 11.84 4.95 14.47
N ALA A 178 12.58 5.56 13.54
CA ALA A 178 13.63 4.89 12.78
C ALA A 178 14.78 4.42 13.68
N ALA A 179 15.04 5.10 14.81
CA ALA A 179 15.97 4.66 15.84
C ALA A 179 15.65 3.27 16.42
N SER A 180 14.41 2.81 16.37
CA SER A 180 14.06 1.46 16.82
C SER A 180 14.51 0.34 15.85
N PHE A 181 14.65 0.64 14.54
CA PHE A 181 14.93 -0.37 13.51
C PHE A 181 16.07 0.00 12.54
N TRP A 182 16.87 1.04 12.85
CA TRP A 182 17.93 1.55 11.96
C TRP A 182 18.96 0.49 11.54
N ARG A 183 19.20 -0.52 12.37
CA ARG A 183 20.15 -1.62 12.08
C ARG A 183 19.74 -2.44 10.85
N TRP A 184 18.48 -2.37 10.45
CA TRP A 184 17.92 -3.07 9.31
C TRP A 184 17.74 -2.16 8.08
N LEU A 185 18.12 -0.88 8.18
CA LEU A 185 18.09 0.07 7.08
C LEU A 185 19.35 -0.03 6.22
N PHE A 186 19.20 0.33 4.95
CA PHE A 186 20.31 0.51 4.02
C PHE A 186 20.78 1.97 4.04
N PHE A 187 22.09 2.16 4.27
CA PHE A 187 22.75 3.47 4.24
C PHE A 187 23.60 3.58 2.97
N LYS A 188 23.56 4.75 2.33
CA LYS A 188 24.33 5.08 1.13
C LYS A 188 25.43 6.08 1.45
#